data_AF-A0A432SX49-F1
#
_entry.id   AF-A0A432SX49-F1
#
_cell.length_a   1.000
_cell.length_b   1.000
_cell.length_c   1.000
_cell.angle_alpha   90.00
_cell.angle_beta   90.00
_cell.angle_gamma   90.00
#
_symmetry.space_group_name_H-M   'P 1'
#
loop_
_entity.id
_entity.type
_entity.pdbx_description
1 polymer ?
#
loop_
_entity_poly.entity_id
_entity_poly.type
_entity_poly.pdbx_seq_one_letter_code
_entity_poly.pdbx_strand_id
1 'polypeptide(L)'
;PEYISKITGITTNDLIGASTQLSVLQKLRVFMEDAVFVAHNANFDYGFLNYSFDRFGLGTIGNQKLCSIDLSRRTIESERYGLAYLSESLELGNHDHHRAFSDALITTKLLELTFENLPEYVKTTDELLRFSNSSRKERTAQKNLKS
;
A
#
# COMPACT_ATOMS: atom_id res chain seq x y z
N PRO A 1 -10.06 -8.87 -23.18
CA PRO A 1 -10.23 -7.53 -23.80
C PRO A 1 -8.86 -6.84 -23.96
N GLU A 2 -8.49 -6.42 -25.18
CA GLU A 2 -7.16 -5.86 -25.47
C GLU A 2 -6.76 -4.70 -24.55
N TYR A 3 -7.73 -3.90 -24.10
CA TYR A 3 -7.48 -2.74 -23.23
C TYR A 3 -6.89 -3.10 -21.86
N ILE A 4 -7.40 -4.16 -21.21
CA ILE A 4 -6.93 -4.60 -19.90
C ILE A 4 -5.53 -5.21 -20.02
N SER A 5 -5.26 -5.96 -21.09
CA SER A 5 -3.93 -6.52 -21.37
C SER A 5 -2.90 -5.42 -21.64
N LYS A 6 -3.27 -4.34 -22.35
CA LYS A 6 -2.39 -3.16 -22.55
C LYS A 6 -2.06 -2.44 -21.24
N ILE A 7 -2.97 -2.42 -20.27
CA ILE A 7 -2.75 -1.75 -18.98
C ILE A 7 -1.94 -2.63 -18.03
N THR A 8 -2.32 -3.90 -17.89
CA THR A 8 -1.79 -4.81 -16.86
C THR A 8 -0.58 -5.61 -17.33
N GLY A 9 -0.40 -5.75 -18.64
CA GLY A 9 0.57 -6.67 -19.24
C GLY A 9 0.12 -8.14 -19.20
N ILE A 10 -1.06 -8.45 -18.66
CA ILE A 10 -1.58 -9.83 -18.55
C ILE A 10 -2.23 -10.23 -19.88
N THR A 11 -1.71 -11.30 -20.48
CA THR A 11 -2.21 -11.90 -21.71
C THR A 11 -3.15 -13.06 -21.40
N THR A 12 -3.95 -13.48 -22.38
CA THR A 12 -4.80 -14.68 -22.24
C THR A 12 -3.99 -15.94 -21.98
N ASN A 13 -2.74 -16.00 -22.46
CA ASN A 13 -1.85 -17.14 -22.23
C ASN A 13 -1.43 -17.26 -20.75
N ASP A 14 -1.27 -16.14 -20.05
CA ASP A 14 -0.94 -16.13 -18.61
C ASP A 14 -2.07 -16.70 -17.73
N LEU A 15 -3.28 -16.82 -18.29
CA LEU A 15 -4.45 -17.39 -17.61
C LEU A 15 -4.57 -18.91 -17.80
N ILE A 16 -3.84 -19.50 -18.76
CA ILE A 16 -3.90 -20.94 -19.03
C ILE A 16 -3.25 -21.68 -17.86
N GLY A 17 -4.04 -22.48 -17.13
CA GLY A 17 -3.57 -23.22 -15.95
C GLY A 17 -3.39 -22.37 -14.69
N ALA A 18 -3.82 -21.10 -14.71
CA ALA A 18 -3.76 -20.25 -13.54
C ALA A 18 -4.67 -20.78 -12.41
N SER A 19 -4.25 -20.54 -11.16
CA SER A 19 -5.04 -20.90 -9.99
C SER A 19 -6.38 -20.17 -9.98
N THR A 20 -7.43 -20.79 -9.45
CA THR A 20 -8.74 -20.13 -9.32
C THR A 20 -8.62 -18.94 -8.37
N GLN A 21 -9.41 -17.90 -8.61
CA GLN A 21 -9.40 -16.70 -7.76
C GLN A 21 -9.63 -17.05 -6.27
N LEU A 22 -10.56 -17.97 -5.97
CA LEU A 22 -10.78 -18.46 -4.60
C LEU A 22 -9.50 -19.04 -3.98
N SER A 23 -8.81 -19.94 -4.70
CA SER A 23 -7.58 -20.56 -4.18
C SER A 23 -6.46 -19.54 -3.96
N VAL A 24 -6.35 -18.52 -4.83
CA VAL A 24 -5.39 -17.42 -4.67
C VAL A 24 -5.73 -16.57 -3.45
N LEU A 25 -7.00 -16.21 -3.24
CA LEU A 25 -7.43 -15.44 -2.08
C LEU A 25 -7.21 -16.19 -0.76
N GLN A 26 -7.45 -17.51 -0.74
CA GLN A 26 -7.15 -18.34 0.42
C GLN A 26 -5.65 -18.38 0.73
N LYS A 27 -4.81 -18.59 -0.29
CA LYS A 27 -3.34 -18.52 -0.14
C LYS A 27 -2.89 -17.14 0.32
N LEU A 28 -3.48 -16.08 -0.22
CA LEU A 28 -3.16 -14.70 0.14
C LEU A 28 -3.49 -14.43 1.62
N ARG A 29 -4.64 -14.91 2.13
CA ARG A 29 -4.96 -14.79 3.56
C ARG A 29 -3.93 -15.47 4.44
N VAL A 30 -3.52 -16.69 4.09
CA VAL A 30 -2.48 -17.42 4.83
C VAL A 30 -1.14 -16.71 4.73
N PHE A 31 -0.81 -16.12 3.58
CA PHE A 31 0.44 -15.38 3.40
C PHE A 31 0.49 -14.08 4.22
N MET A 32 -0.63 -13.35 4.30
CA MET A 32 -0.66 -12.07 5.00
C MET A 32 -0.76 -12.21 6.52
N GLU A 33 -1.33 -13.31 7.02
CA GLU A 33 -1.58 -13.52 8.46
C GLU A 33 -2.11 -12.24 9.14
N ASP A 34 -1.41 -11.76 10.18
CA ASP A 34 -1.70 -10.51 10.90
C ASP A 34 -0.85 -9.31 10.43
N ALA A 35 -0.10 -9.46 9.33
CA ALA A 35 0.75 -8.41 8.80
C ALA A 35 -0.04 -7.15 8.41
N VAL A 36 0.64 -6.00 8.43
CA VAL A 36 0.06 -4.74 7.96
C VAL A 36 0.05 -4.73 6.44
N PHE A 37 -1.12 -4.55 5.86
CA PHE A 37 -1.30 -4.33 4.42
C PHE A 37 -0.82 -2.94 4.03
N VAL A 38 0.23 -2.86 3.22
CA VAL A 38 0.78 -1.59 2.74
C VAL A 38 0.51 -1.44 1.25
N ALA A 39 0.00 -0.27 0.84
CA ALA A 39 -0.18 0.07 -0.56
C ALA A 39 -0.15 1.59 -0.80
N HIS A 40 0.14 1.98 -2.03
CA HIS A 40 0.05 3.36 -2.47
C HIS A 40 -1.39 3.69 -2.86
N ASN A 41 -2.05 4.57 -2.08
CA ASN A 41 -3.51 4.71 -2.06
C ASN A 41 -4.23 3.45 -1.53
N ALA A 42 -3.83 2.99 -0.35
CA ALA A 42 -4.27 1.71 0.22
C ALA A 42 -5.79 1.52 0.28
N ASN A 43 -6.60 2.59 0.36
CA ASN A 43 -8.06 2.46 0.33
C ASN A 43 -8.59 1.79 -0.95
N PHE A 44 -7.94 2.01 -2.08
CA PHE A 44 -8.33 1.43 -3.35
C PHE A 44 -8.11 -0.09 -3.37
N ASP A 45 -6.86 -0.55 -3.19
CA ASP A 45 -6.51 -1.98 -3.21
C ASP A 45 -7.17 -2.75 -2.08
N TYR A 46 -7.23 -2.16 -0.88
CA TYR A 46 -7.89 -2.77 0.26
C TYR A 46 -9.40 -2.93 0.03
N GLY A 47 -10.05 -1.97 -0.63
CA GLY A 47 -11.45 -2.06 -1.04
C GLY A 47 -11.67 -3.15 -2.08
N PHE A 48 -10.82 -3.21 -3.10
CA PHE A 48 -10.86 -4.24 -4.15
C PHE A 48 -10.68 -5.66 -3.58
N LEU A 49 -9.72 -5.84 -2.66
CA LEU A 49 -9.52 -7.11 -1.99
C LEU A 49 -10.71 -7.47 -1.10
N ASN A 50 -11.22 -6.55 -0.27
CA ASN A 50 -12.41 -6.85 0.55
C ASN A 50 -13.61 -7.28 -0.29
N TYR A 51 -13.89 -6.58 -1.39
CA TYR A 51 -14.95 -6.99 -2.31
C TYR A 51 -14.72 -8.40 -2.86
N SER A 52 -13.48 -8.72 -3.24
CA SER A 52 -13.14 -10.05 -3.74
C SER A 52 -13.30 -11.14 -2.66
N PHE A 53 -12.82 -10.89 -1.44
CA PHE A 53 -12.96 -11.82 -0.32
C PHE A 53 -14.44 -12.06 0.03
N ASP A 54 -15.24 -11.00 0.12
CA ASP A 54 -16.68 -11.07 0.42
C ASP A 54 -17.44 -11.84 -0.67
N ARG A 55 -17.16 -11.56 -1.94
CA ARG A 55 -17.75 -12.26 -3.09
C ARG A 55 -17.57 -13.79 -3.05
N PHE A 56 -16.48 -14.26 -2.46
CA PHE A 56 -16.17 -15.69 -2.32
C PHE A 56 -16.53 -16.25 -0.92
N GLY A 57 -17.25 -15.50 -0.10
CA GLY A 57 -17.69 -15.93 1.24
C GLY A 57 -16.55 -16.04 2.26
N LEU A 58 -15.44 -15.33 2.04
CA LEU A 58 -14.28 -15.35 2.94
C LEU A 58 -14.36 -14.25 4.03
N GLY A 59 -15.36 -13.38 3.98
CA GLY A 59 -15.50 -12.23 4.89
C GLY A 59 -14.58 -11.07 4.52
N THR A 60 -14.18 -10.25 5.50
CA THR A 60 -13.23 -9.14 5.25
C THR A 60 -11.79 -9.63 5.29
N ILE A 61 -10.86 -8.89 4.69
CA ILE A 61 -9.43 -9.20 4.73
C ILE A 61 -8.87 -9.12 6.16
N GLY A 62 -9.35 -8.18 6.98
CA GLY A 62 -9.08 -8.09 8.42
C GLY A 62 -7.75 -7.45 8.82
N ASN A 63 -6.76 -7.40 7.92
CA ASN A 63 -5.44 -6.81 8.19
C ASN A 63 -5.52 -5.31 8.50
N GLN A 64 -4.66 -4.84 9.42
CA GLN A 64 -4.41 -3.40 9.53
C GLN A 64 -3.84 -2.88 8.20
N LYS A 65 -4.10 -1.62 7.86
CA LYS A 65 -3.60 -1.02 6.61
C LYS A 65 -2.81 0.25 6.85
N LEU A 66 -1.78 0.45 6.02
CA LEU A 66 -0.96 1.65 5.98
C LEU A 66 -0.93 2.17 4.54
N CYS A 67 -1.22 3.46 4.38
CA CYS A 67 -1.19 4.13 3.09
C CYS A 67 0.13 4.88 2.92
N SER A 68 0.93 4.53 1.90
CA SER A 68 2.21 5.20 1.69
C SER A 68 2.04 6.68 1.34
N ILE A 69 0.94 7.09 0.68
CA ILE A 69 0.63 8.51 0.45
C ILE A 69 0.52 9.28 1.77
N ASP A 70 -0.25 8.74 2.71
CA ASP A 70 -0.51 9.42 3.98
C ASP A 70 0.76 9.47 4.82
N LEU A 71 1.58 8.43 4.78
CA LEU A 71 2.88 8.45 5.43
C LEU A 71 3.86 9.43 4.75
N SER A 72 4.00 9.39 3.41
CA SER A 72 4.88 10.29 2.66
C SER A 72 4.54 11.76 2.90
N ARG A 73 3.26 12.14 2.96
CA ARG A 73 2.83 13.51 3.31
C ARG A 73 3.33 14.01 4.66
N ARG A 74 3.76 13.09 5.53
CA ARG A 74 4.24 13.41 6.89
C ARG A 74 5.75 13.36 7.02
N THR A 75 6.44 12.76 6.07
CA THR A 75 7.86 12.43 6.17
C THR A 75 8.67 12.96 5.00
N ILE A 76 8.03 13.34 3.89
CA ILE A 76 8.67 13.78 2.65
C ILE A 76 8.01 15.08 2.21
N GLU A 77 8.82 16.09 1.87
CA GLU A 77 8.33 17.30 1.23
C GLU A 77 8.25 17.07 -0.28
N SER A 78 7.05 17.22 -0.85
CA SER A 78 6.81 17.01 -2.27
C SER A 78 5.59 17.79 -2.76
N GLU A 79 5.62 18.21 -4.03
CA GLU A 79 4.49 18.89 -4.68
C GLU A 79 3.32 17.93 -4.92
N ARG A 80 3.62 16.66 -5.23
CA ARG A 80 2.64 15.63 -5.57
C ARG A 80 3.04 14.31 -4.95
N TYR A 81 2.05 13.57 -4.48
CA TYR A 81 2.27 12.29 -3.79
C TYR A 81 1.78 11.09 -4.60
N GLY A 82 1.72 11.20 -5.94
CA GLY A 82 1.42 10.05 -6.79
C GLY A 82 2.66 9.19 -6.99
N LEU A 83 2.51 7.86 -7.04
CA LEU A 83 3.62 6.92 -7.06
C LEU A 83 4.62 7.20 -8.19
N ALA A 84 4.12 7.44 -9.41
CA ALA A 84 4.97 7.75 -10.55
C ALA A 84 5.79 9.04 -10.35
N TYR A 85 5.17 10.09 -9.83
CA TYR A 85 5.85 11.36 -9.55
C TYR A 85 6.91 11.18 -8.45
N LEU A 86 6.54 10.52 -7.34
CA LEU A 86 7.48 10.26 -6.24
C LEU A 86 8.62 9.34 -6.67
N SER A 87 8.34 8.34 -7.50
CA SER A 87 9.35 7.42 -8.03
C SER A 87 10.37 8.15 -8.90
N GLU A 88 9.92 9.06 -9.75
CA GLU A 88 10.79 9.91 -10.57
C GLU A 88 11.56 10.92 -9.71
N SER A 89 10.86 11.67 -8.85
CA SER A 89 11.48 12.75 -8.06
C SER A 89 12.47 12.28 -7.01
N LEU A 90 12.29 11.04 -6.51
CA LEU A 90 13.14 10.44 -5.48
C LEU A 90 14.05 9.33 -6.06
N GLU A 91 14.10 9.19 -7.38
CA GLU A 91 14.94 8.21 -8.10
C GLU A 91 14.75 6.76 -7.62
N LEU A 92 13.51 6.34 -7.33
CA LEU A 92 13.19 5.01 -6.78
C LEU A 92 13.24 3.88 -7.82
N GLY A 93 13.35 4.21 -9.11
CA GLY A 93 13.48 3.28 -10.21
C GLY A 93 12.36 3.37 -11.25
N ASN A 94 12.42 2.47 -12.24
CA ASN A 94 11.55 2.50 -13.41
C ASN A 94 10.32 1.61 -13.26
N HIS A 95 9.19 2.12 -13.76
CA HIS A 95 7.95 1.37 -13.91
C HIS A 95 7.95 0.60 -15.24
N ASP A 96 8.67 -0.52 -15.37
CA ASP A 96 8.50 -1.35 -16.56
C ASP A 96 8.61 -2.87 -16.31
N HIS A 97 7.64 -3.57 -16.93
CA HIS A 97 7.18 -4.95 -16.76
C HIS A 97 6.49 -5.32 -15.43
N HIS A 98 5.30 -5.91 -15.55
CA HIS A 98 4.37 -6.28 -14.47
C HIS A 98 4.00 -5.10 -13.55
N ARG A 99 3.19 -4.16 -14.09
CA ARG A 99 2.76 -2.91 -13.41
C ARG A 99 2.49 -3.09 -11.91
N ALA A 100 1.67 -4.06 -11.53
CA ALA A 100 1.32 -4.30 -10.12
C ALA A 100 2.52 -4.71 -9.24
N PHE A 101 3.42 -5.54 -9.75
CA PHE A 101 4.62 -5.95 -9.01
C PHE A 101 5.65 -4.82 -8.94
N SER A 102 5.86 -4.11 -10.04
CA SER A 102 6.71 -2.91 -10.07
C SER A 102 6.20 -1.84 -9.10
N ASP A 103 4.89 -1.57 -9.10
CA ASP A 103 4.27 -0.62 -8.17
C ASP A 103 4.44 -1.05 -6.70
N ALA A 104 4.35 -2.35 -6.41
CA ALA A 104 4.62 -2.89 -5.07
C ALA A 104 6.09 -2.68 -4.66
N LEU A 105 7.05 -2.96 -5.56
CA LEU A 105 8.47 -2.75 -5.29
C LEU A 105 8.81 -1.28 -5.05
N ILE A 106 8.28 -0.37 -5.88
CA ILE A 106 8.49 1.08 -5.72
C ILE A 106 7.83 1.56 -4.42
N THR A 107 6.66 1.04 -4.09
CA THR A 107 5.99 1.34 -2.81
C THR A 107 6.84 0.91 -1.62
N THR A 108 7.52 -0.24 -1.67
CA THR A 108 8.45 -0.68 -0.62
C THR A 108 9.60 0.30 -0.46
N LYS A 109 10.27 0.71 -1.56
CA LYS A 109 11.36 1.68 -1.48
C LYS A 109 10.90 3.05 -0.94
N LEU A 110 9.74 3.50 -1.37
CA LEU A 110 9.14 4.72 -0.85
C LEU A 110 8.88 4.60 0.66
N LEU A 111 8.38 3.45 1.11
CA LEU A 111 8.14 3.18 2.53
C LEU A 111 9.44 3.23 3.33
N GLU A 112 10.52 2.62 2.83
CA GLU A 112 11.84 2.67 3.47
C GLU A 112 12.33 4.12 3.65
N LEU A 113 12.24 4.96 2.61
CA LEU A 113 12.58 6.39 2.72
C LEU A 113 11.69 7.13 3.73
N THR A 114 10.40 6.78 3.84
CA THR A 114 9.56 7.41 4.86
C THR A 114 10.00 7.06 6.28
N PHE A 115 10.57 5.87 6.49
CA PHE A 115 11.03 5.43 7.80
C PHE A 115 12.25 6.20 8.29
N GLU A 116 13.11 6.64 7.38
CA GLU A 116 14.28 7.48 7.70
C GLU A 116 13.89 8.84 8.31
N ASN A 117 12.66 9.29 8.06
CA ASN A 117 12.15 10.58 8.48
C ASN A 117 11.04 10.47 9.55
N LEU A 118 10.94 9.31 10.22
CA LEU A 118 10.02 9.13 11.34
C LEU A 118 10.52 9.88 12.59
N PRO A 119 9.61 10.44 13.39
CA PRO A 119 9.98 10.95 14.71
C PRO A 119 10.49 9.83 15.62
N GLU A 120 11.43 10.15 16.50
CA GLU A 120 12.04 9.20 17.45
C GLU A 120 11.04 8.44 18.34
N TYR A 121 9.85 8.99 18.56
CA TYR A 121 8.82 8.34 19.37
C TYR A 121 8.08 7.22 18.64
N VAL A 122 8.19 7.11 17.32
CA VAL A 122 7.51 6.07 16.54
C VAL A 122 8.39 4.83 16.52
N LYS A 123 8.10 3.87 17.41
CA LYS A 123 8.89 2.63 17.56
C LYS A 123 8.07 1.36 17.38
N THR A 124 6.75 1.48 17.36
CA THR A 124 5.82 0.36 17.24
C THR A 124 4.91 0.54 16.03
N THR A 125 4.34 -0.57 15.56
CA THR A 125 3.35 -0.56 14.48
C THR A 125 2.14 0.32 14.82
N ASP A 126 1.62 0.23 16.05
CA ASP A 126 0.52 1.09 16.50
C ASP A 126 0.86 2.58 16.44
N GLU A 127 2.06 2.96 16.88
CA GLU A 127 2.53 4.35 16.78
C GLU A 127 2.69 4.78 15.33
N LEU A 128 3.19 3.92 14.45
CA LEU A 128 3.30 4.20 13.02
C LEU A 128 1.94 4.43 12.37
N LEU A 129 0.96 3.58 12.68
CA LEU A 129 -0.40 3.69 12.15
C LEU A 129 -1.10 4.95 12.67
N ARG A 130 -0.94 5.27 13.96
CA ARG A 130 -1.46 6.52 14.55
C ARG A 130 -0.78 7.74 13.99
N PHE A 131 0.54 7.68 13.80
CA PHE A 131 1.33 8.68 13.12
C PHE A 131 0.67 8.88 11.74
N SER A 132 0.76 7.92 10.83
CA SER A 132 0.26 8.06 9.45
C SER A 132 -1.16 8.66 9.34
N ASN A 133 -2.10 8.22 10.19
CA ASN A 133 -3.51 8.60 10.07
C ASN A 133 -3.95 9.82 10.92
N SER A 134 -3.10 10.36 11.80
CA SER A 134 -3.51 11.44 12.72
C SER A 134 -3.95 12.73 12.00
N SER A 135 -5.10 13.27 12.40
CA SER A 135 -5.66 14.51 11.89
C SER A 135 -4.89 15.75 12.38
N ARG A 136 -5.05 16.90 11.70
CA ARG A 136 -4.38 18.17 12.10
C ARG A 136 -4.67 18.60 13.53
N LYS A 137 -5.88 18.33 14.03
CA LYS A 137 -6.28 18.65 15.39
C LYS A 137 -5.62 17.74 16.43
N GLU A 138 -5.55 16.44 16.18
CA GLU A 138 -4.89 15.47 17.07
C GLU A 138 -3.40 15.75 17.20
N ARG A 139 -2.78 16.25 16.12
CA ARG A 139 -1.36 16.64 16.08
C ARG A 139 -1.04 17.82 17.00
N THR A 140 -1.86 18.88 17.00
CA THR A 140 -1.67 20.04 17.87
C THR A 140 -1.80 19.65 19.34
N ALA A 141 -2.77 18.78 19.67
CA ALA A 141 -2.95 18.29 21.02
C ALA A 141 -1.74 17.47 21.53
N GLN A 142 -1.21 16.56 20.71
CA GLN A 142 -0.05 15.75 21.09
C GLN A 142 1.25 16.55 21.24
N LYS A 143 1.45 17.60 20.44
CA LYS A 143 2.63 18.49 20.57
C LYS A 143 2.59 19.29 21.87
N ASN A 144 1.40 19.75 22.28
CA ASN A 144 1.20 20.51 23.50
C ASN A 144 1.22 19.64 24.77
N LEU A 145 0.93 18.35 24.67
CA LEU A 145 1.03 17.39 25.79
C LEU A 145 2.48 16.94 26.06
N LYS A 146 3.40 17.19 25.12
CA LYS A 146 4.81 16.78 25.18
C LYS A 146 5.79 17.97 25.28
N SER A 147 5.27 19.20 25.45
CA SER A 147 6.04 20.42 25.74
C SER A 147 5.83 20.81 27.19
#